data_AF-A0A1I3L142-F1
#
_entry.id   AF-A0A1I3L142-F1
#
_cell.length_a   1.000
_cell.length_b   1.000
_cell.length_c   1.000
_cell.angle_alpha   90.00
_cell.angle_beta   90.00
_cell.angle_gamma   90.00
#
_symmetry.space_group_name_H-M   'P 1'
#
loop_
_entity.id
_entity.type
_entity.pdbx_description
1 polymer ?
#
loop_
_entity_poly.entity_id
_entity_poly.type
_entity_poly.pdbx_seq_one_letter_code
_entity_poly.pdbx_strand_id
1 'polypeptide(L)'
;MPHYYLQLYLNTVFFLENDYLFLISISSLLALIGYLIFKINEKKKYSRMISDYLLIKFAKRTQLIGLMTAENGIVVSDIKNSLCIDITKFDSEYRDILYQDFLKIKKEYDVNPRNWDLFIKLLYLNSKNKI
;
A
#
# COMPACT_ATOMS: atom_id res chain seq x y z
N MET A 1 -15.57 -26.80 60.38
CA MET A 1 -14.99 -25.48 60.05
C MET A 1 -13.99 -25.46 58.87
N PRO A 2 -13.26 -26.53 58.47
CA PRO A 2 -12.32 -26.45 57.34
C PRO A 2 -12.96 -26.50 55.93
N HIS A 3 -14.16 -27.09 55.80
CA HIS A 3 -14.83 -27.22 54.49
C HIS A 3 -15.31 -25.89 53.88
N TYR A 4 -15.63 -24.89 54.71
CA TYR A 4 -16.14 -23.59 54.24
C TYR A 4 -15.05 -22.74 53.57
N TYR A 5 -13.84 -22.74 54.12
CA TYR A 5 -12.70 -22.02 53.56
C TYR A 5 -12.21 -22.62 52.24
N LEU A 6 -12.24 -23.95 52.11
CA LEU A 6 -11.91 -24.63 50.86
C LEU A 6 -12.89 -24.25 49.74
N GLN A 7 -14.18 -24.16 50.06
CA GLN A 7 -15.23 -23.84 49.09
C GLN A 7 -15.17 -22.37 48.64
N LEU A 8 -14.85 -21.44 49.54
CA LEU A 8 -14.59 -20.03 49.20
C LEU A 8 -13.35 -19.85 48.31
N TYR A 9 -12.27 -20.58 48.61
CA TYR A 9 -11.04 -20.54 47.82
C TYR A 9 -11.28 -21.08 46.40
N LEU A 10 -11.94 -22.24 46.28
CA LEU A 10 -12.28 -22.83 44.98
C LEU A 10 -13.20 -21.90 44.16
N ASN A 11 -14.18 -21.24 44.77
CA ASN A 11 -15.01 -20.27 44.08
C ASN A 11 -14.20 -19.05 43.60
N THR A 12 -13.28 -18.54 44.41
CA THR A 12 -12.48 -17.35 44.04
C THR A 12 -11.52 -17.67 42.89
N VAL A 13 -10.88 -18.85 42.91
CA VAL A 13 -10.06 -19.33 41.79
C VAL A 13 -10.90 -19.53 40.53
N PHE A 14 -12.11 -20.11 40.66
CA PHE A 14 -13.03 -20.28 39.54
C PHE A 14 -13.49 -18.95 38.92
N PHE A 15 -13.79 -17.94 39.73
CA PHE A 15 -14.14 -16.60 39.24
C PHE A 15 -12.95 -15.93 38.52
N LEU A 16 -11.75 -16.02 39.10
CA LEU A 16 -10.52 -15.50 38.47
C LEU A 16 -10.23 -16.21 37.14
N GLU A 17 -10.32 -17.55 37.09
CA GLU A 17 -10.13 -18.32 35.86
C GLU A 17 -11.15 -17.94 34.78
N ASN A 18 -12.42 -17.72 35.17
CA ASN A 18 -13.45 -17.25 34.24
C ASN A 18 -13.16 -15.83 33.73
N ASP A 19 -12.69 -14.92 34.58
CA ASP A 19 -12.32 -13.56 34.19
C ASP A 19 -11.10 -13.57 33.25
N TYR A 20 -10.12 -14.43 33.50
CA TYR A 20 -8.97 -14.61 32.61
C TYR A 20 -9.38 -15.19 31.25
N LEU A 21 -10.24 -16.22 31.22
CA LEU A 21 -10.76 -16.80 29.98
C LEU A 21 -11.62 -15.77 29.21
N PHE A 22 -12.36 -14.93 29.91
CA PHE A 22 -13.12 -13.83 29.32
C PHE A 22 -12.21 -12.77 28.69
N LEU A 23 -11.12 -12.37 29.36
CA LEU A 23 -10.13 -11.45 28.81
C LEU A 23 -9.39 -12.01 27.59
N ILE A 24 -9.04 -13.30 27.61
CA ILE A 24 -8.40 -13.98 26.48
C ILE A 24 -9.36 -14.05 25.28
N SER A 25 -10.63 -14.37 25.50
CA SER A 25 -11.64 -14.43 24.44
C SER A 25 -11.91 -13.05 23.83
N ILE A 26 -11.99 -11.98 24.63
CA ILE A 26 -12.10 -10.61 24.11
C ILE A 26 -10.85 -10.21 23.32
N SER A 27 -9.65 -10.48 23.86
CA SER A 27 -8.39 -10.10 23.22
C SER A 27 -8.19 -10.82 21.88
N SER A 28 -8.55 -12.10 21.81
CA SER A 28 -8.49 -12.89 20.57
C SER A 28 -9.54 -12.43 19.55
N LEU A 29 -10.74 -12.05 19.99
CA LEU A 29 -11.76 -11.46 19.12
C LEU A 29 -11.29 -10.13 18.51
N LEU A 30 -10.70 -9.24 19.33
CA LEU A 30 -10.15 -7.97 18.86
C LEU A 30 -9.00 -8.16 17.87
N ALA A 31 -8.10 -9.12 18.14
CA ALA A 31 -7.01 -9.46 17.23
C ALA A 31 -7.53 -9.98 15.89
N LEU A 32 -8.57 -10.83 15.90
CA LEU A 32 -9.21 -11.35 14.70
C LEU A 32 -9.85 -10.24 13.87
N ILE A 33 -10.60 -9.33 14.51
CA ILE A 33 -11.21 -8.17 13.84
C ILE A 33 -10.13 -7.28 13.23
N GLY A 34 -9.05 -7.00 13.97
CA GLY A 34 -7.91 -6.21 13.48
C GLY A 34 -7.27 -6.84 12.23
N TYR A 35 -7.06 -8.15 12.24
CA TYR A 35 -6.52 -8.88 11.10
C TYR A 35 -7.46 -8.85 9.87
N LEU A 36 -8.77 -9.01 10.08
CA LEU A 36 -9.75 -8.93 8.99
C LEU A 36 -9.78 -7.54 8.35
N ILE A 37 -9.78 -6.47 9.16
CA ILE A 37 -9.72 -5.08 8.67
C ILE A 37 -8.43 -4.85 7.89
N PHE A 38 -7.28 -5.30 8.41
CA PHE A 38 -6.00 -5.23 7.73
C PHE A 38 -6.06 -5.91 6.35
N LYS A 39 -6.57 -7.14 6.29
CA LYS A 39 -6.67 -7.92 5.05
C LYS A 39 -7.61 -7.29 4.02
N ILE A 40 -8.73 -6.71 4.45
CA ILE A 40 -9.64 -5.97 3.55
C ILE A 40 -8.95 -4.73 2.99
N ASN A 41 -8.23 -3.98 3.82
CA ASN A 41 -7.52 -2.77 3.40
C ASN A 41 -6.37 -3.11 2.44
N GLU A 42 -5.64 -4.19 2.70
CA GLU A 42 -4.59 -4.68 1.81
C GLU A 42 -5.16 -5.06 0.43
N LYS A 43 -6.26 -5.82 0.41
CA LYS A 43 -6.96 -6.17 -0.84
C LYS A 43 -7.45 -4.93 -1.61
N LYS A 44 -8.01 -3.94 -0.91
CA LYS A 44 -8.44 -2.67 -1.52
C LYS A 44 -7.26 -1.89 -2.09
N LYS A 45 -6.14 -1.82 -1.37
CA LYS A 45 -4.91 -1.17 -1.82
C LYS A 45 -4.38 -1.83 -3.09
N TYR A 46 -4.25 -3.15 -3.09
CA TYR A 46 -3.78 -3.93 -4.24
C TYR A 46 -4.69 -3.75 -5.46
N SER A 47 -6.01 -3.85 -5.27
CA SER A 47 -7.00 -3.60 -6.34
C SER A 47 -6.85 -2.21 -6.95
N ARG A 48 -6.68 -1.18 -6.12
CA ARG A 48 -6.43 0.19 -6.59
C ARG A 48 -5.13 0.31 -7.36
N MET A 49 -4.04 -0.30 -6.88
CA MET A 49 -2.74 -0.25 -7.55
C MET A 49 -2.78 -0.92 -8.93
N ILE A 50 -3.45 -2.08 -9.04
CA ILE A 50 -3.69 -2.72 -10.34
C ILE A 50 -4.48 -1.79 -11.25
N SER A 51 -5.57 -1.22 -10.76
CA SER A 51 -6.41 -0.33 -11.54
C SER A 51 -5.62 0.87 -12.06
N ASP A 52 -4.84 1.52 -11.20
CA ASP A 52 -4.02 2.68 -11.55
C ASP A 52 -2.93 2.28 -12.57
N TYR A 53 -2.30 1.11 -12.41
CA TYR A 53 -1.33 0.58 -13.37
C TYR A 53 -1.96 0.32 -14.74
N LEU A 54 -3.10 -0.38 -14.79
CA LEU A 54 -3.81 -0.68 -16.04
C LEU A 54 -4.27 0.61 -16.73
N LEU A 55 -4.69 1.61 -15.96
CA LEU A 55 -5.08 2.91 -16.48
C LEU A 55 -3.89 3.62 -17.15
N ILE A 56 -2.71 3.59 -16.53
CA ILE A 56 -1.47 4.11 -17.16
C ILE A 56 -1.16 3.36 -18.45
N LYS A 57 -1.16 2.03 -18.39
CA LYS A 57 -0.73 1.16 -19.50
C LYS A 57 -1.63 1.26 -20.73
N PHE A 58 -2.95 1.28 -20.53
CA PHE A 58 -3.91 1.16 -21.62
C PHE A 58 -4.62 2.48 -21.96
N ALA A 59 -4.99 3.28 -20.96
CA ALA A 59 -5.79 4.48 -21.18
C ALA A 59 -4.96 5.77 -21.26
N LYS A 60 -3.80 5.81 -20.59
CA LYS A 60 -2.95 7.02 -20.49
C LYS A 60 -1.59 6.89 -21.18
N ARG A 61 -1.38 5.84 -21.99
CA ARG A 61 -0.10 5.57 -22.66
C ARG A 61 0.34 6.73 -23.56
N THR A 62 -0.59 7.30 -24.34
CA THR A 62 -0.28 8.41 -25.25
C THR A 62 0.14 9.66 -24.48
N GLN A 63 -0.55 9.98 -23.38
CA GLN A 63 -0.21 11.10 -22.52
C GLN A 63 1.15 10.90 -21.84
N LEU A 64 1.43 9.67 -21.39
CA LEU A 64 2.73 9.31 -20.82
C LEU A 64 3.86 9.50 -21.84
N ILE A 65 3.69 9.01 -23.07
CA ILE A 65 4.66 9.21 -24.15
C ILE A 65 4.84 10.70 -24.41
N GLY A 66 3.75 11.46 -24.59
CA GLY A 66 3.81 12.90 -24.85
C GLY A 66 4.53 13.69 -23.74
N LEU A 67 4.34 13.32 -22.47
CA LEU A 67 5.10 13.90 -21.36
C LEU A 67 6.59 13.53 -21.42
N MET A 68 6.91 12.27 -21.73
CA MET A 68 8.28 11.79 -21.83
C MET A 68 9.04 12.41 -23.01
N THR A 69 8.37 12.68 -24.13
CA THR A 69 8.96 13.26 -25.35
C THR A 69 8.81 14.78 -25.45
N ALA A 70 8.21 15.44 -24.46
CA ALA A 70 8.03 16.90 -24.50
C ALA A 70 9.38 17.63 -24.59
N GLU A 71 9.52 18.52 -25.58
CA GLU A 71 10.76 19.28 -25.83
C GLU A 71 11.10 20.21 -24.67
N ASN A 72 10.08 20.87 -24.14
CA ASN A 72 10.19 21.66 -22.92
C ASN A 72 10.13 20.71 -21.72
N GLY A 73 11.09 20.85 -20.81
CA GLY A 73 11.12 20.06 -19.59
C GLY A 73 9.79 20.15 -18.84
N ILE A 74 9.26 19.00 -18.40
CA ILE A 74 7.99 18.94 -17.67
C ILE A 74 8.19 19.15 -16.16
N VAL A 75 7.13 19.54 -15.47
CA VAL A 75 7.10 19.61 -13.99
C VAL A 75 6.16 18.56 -13.39
N VAL A 76 6.27 18.32 -12.08
CA VAL A 76 5.49 17.29 -11.37
C VAL A 76 3.98 17.51 -11.49
N SER A 77 3.53 18.77 -11.54
CA SER A 77 2.12 19.10 -11.73
C SER A 77 1.59 18.64 -13.07
N ASP A 78 2.40 18.69 -14.13
CA ASP A 78 1.97 18.28 -15.48
C ASP A 78 1.67 16.78 -15.50
N ILE A 79 2.54 15.99 -14.86
CA ILE A 79 2.36 14.54 -14.72
C ILE A 79 1.06 14.22 -13.96
N LYS A 80 0.83 14.90 -12.82
CA LYS A 80 -0.39 14.69 -12.02
C LYS A 80 -1.65 15.10 -12.78
N ASN A 81 -1.62 16.22 -13.50
CA ASN A 81 -2.77 16.75 -14.24
C ASN A 81 -3.10 15.90 -15.47
N SER A 82 -2.09 15.42 -16.21
CA SER A 82 -2.32 14.63 -17.43
C SER A 82 -2.72 13.18 -17.12
N LEU A 83 -2.06 12.56 -16.15
CA LEU A 83 -2.31 11.15 -15.82
C LEU A 83 -3.44 10.98 -14.81
N CYS A 84 -3.76 12.01 -14.03
CA CYS A 84 -4.69 11.96 -12.90
C CYS A 84 -4.36 10.87 -11.86
N ILE A 85 -3.10 10.42 -11.83
CA ILE A 85 -2.60 9.36 -10.96
C ILE A 85 -1.35 9.87 -10.26
N ASP A 86 -1.23 9.52 -8.99
CA ASP A 86 -0.03 9.80 -8.20
C ASP A 86 0.96 8.63 -8.28
N ILE A 87 1.93 8.74 -9.20
CA ILE A 87 2.94 7.70 -9.46
C ILE A 87 3.79 7.40 -8.20
N THR A 88 3.87 8.34 -7.25
CA THR A 88 4.65 8.16 -6.01
C THR A 88 4.03 7.15 -5.04
N LYS A 89 2.75 6.81 -5.23
CA LYS A 89 1.98 5.92 -4.34
C LYS A 89 2.08 4.44 -4.69
N PHE A 90 2.68 4.09 -5.83
CA PHE A 90 2.92 2.69 -6.17
C PHE A 90 3.92 2.04 -5.18
N ASP A 91 3.59 0.82 -4.75
CA ASP A 91 4.50 0.01 -3.95
C ASP A 91 5.67 -0.52 -4.81
N SER A 92 6.60 -1.27 -4.21
CA SER A 92 7.79 -1.74 -4.89
C SER A 92 7.48 -2.63 -6.10
N GLU A 93 6.49 -3.52 -6.01
CA GLU A 93 6.16 -4.46 -7.08
C GLU A 93 5.65 -3.72 -8.32
N TYR A 94 4.61 -2.88 -8.16
CA TYR A 94 4.05 -2.14 -9.29
C TYR A 94 4.99 -1.06 -9.83
N ARG A 95 5.87 -0.55 -8.99
CA ARG A 95 6.91 0.41 -9.38
C ARG A 95 7.90 -0.22 -10.35
N ASP A 96 8.37 -1.42 -10.06
CA ASP A 96 9.30 -2.14 -10.94
C ASP A 96 8.64 -2.48 -12.27
N ILE A 97 7.36 -2.87 -12.25
CA ILE A 97 6.58 -3.10 -13.47
C ILE A 97 6.45 -1.82 -14.30
N LEU A 98 6.10 -0.70 -13.67
CA LEU A 98 6.02 0.61 -14.34
C LEU A 98 7.37 1.03 -14.92
N TYR A 99 8.46 0.82 -14.17
CA TYR A 99 9.82 1.11 -14.65
C TYR A 99 10.16 0.34 -15.92
N GLN A 100 9.83 -0.96 -15.98
CA GLN A 100 10.05 -1.77 -17.17
C GLN A 100 9.25 -1.28 -18.37
N ASP A 101 8.00 -0.85 -18.16
CA ASP A 101 7.19 -0.29 -19.25
C ASP A 101 7.71 1.09 -19.69
N PHE A 102 8.20 1.92 -18.77
CA PHE A 102 8.88 3.18 -19.09
C PHE A 102 10.16 2.95 -19.92
N LEU A 103 10.94 1.91 -19.60
CA LEU A 103 12.12 1.53 -20.38
C LEU A 103 11.77 1.11 -21.80
N LYS A 104 10.63 0.44 -22.03
CA LYS A 104 10.17 0.13 -23.39
C LYS A 104 9.86 1.40 -24.17
N ILE A 105 9.15 2.35 -23.56
CA ILE A 105 8.87 3.66 -24.17
C ILE A 105 10.19 4.37 -24.51
N LYS A 106 11.17 4.38 -23.60
CA LYS A 106 12.49 4.98 -23.86
C LYS A 106 13.24 4.33 -25.03
N LYS A 107 13.03 3.04 -25.29
CA LYS A 107 13.63 2.34 -26.44
C LYS A 107 12.90 2.63 -27.75
N GLU A 108 11.60 2.91 -27.69
CA GLU A 108 10.73 3.10 -28.85
C GLU A 108 10.62 4.57 -29.28
N TYR A 109 10.85 5.53 -28.39
CA TYR A 109 10.62 6.96 -28.61
C TYR A 109 11.83 7.80 -28.19
N ASP A 110 12.01 8.97 -28.83
CA ASP A 110 13.04 9.94 -28.44
C ASP A 110 12.64 10.69 -27.17
N VAL A 111 12.98 10.10 -26.03
CA VAL A 111 12.60 10.60 -24.71
C VAL A 111 13.56 11.70 -24.26
N ASN A 112 12.99 12.83 -23.84
CA ASN A 112 13.76 13.93 -23.26
C ASN A 112 14.46 13.46 -21.97
N PRO A 113 15.80 13.54 -21.87
CA PRO A 113 16.54 13.07 -20.70
C PRO A 113 16.10 13.72 -19.38
N ARG A 114 15.71 15.01 -19.40
CA ARG A 114 15.24 15.71 -18.19
C ARG A 114 13.90 15.17 -17.71
N ASN A 115 12.99 14.87 -18.64
CA ASN A 115 11.67 14.33 -18.33
C ASN A 115 11.80 12.90 -17.81
N TRP A 116 12.67 12.11 -18.43
CA TRP A 116 13.04 10.78 -17.95
C TRP A 116 13.50 10.81 -16.49
N ASP A 117 14.48 11.65 -16.17
CA ASP A 117 15.00 11.78 -14.81
C ASP A 117 13.93 12.18 -13.81
N LEU A 118 12.99 13.05 -14.21
CA LEU A 118 11.87 13.41 -13.35
C LEU A 118 10.94 12.22 -13.08
N PHE A 119 10.57 11.45 -14.11
CA PHE A 119 9.75 10.25 -13.95
C PHE A 119 10.41 9.24 -13.03
N ILE A 120 11.72 8.98 -13.20
CA ILE A 120 12.46 8.06 -12.34
C ILE A 120 12.55 8.59 -10.91
N LYS A 121 12.84 9.88 -10.72
CA LYS A 121 12.84 10.49 -9.38
C LYS A 121 11.50 10.36 -8.69
N LEU A 122 10.39 10.59 -9.38
CA LEU A 122 9.04 10.45 -8.82
C LEU A 122 8.71 8.99 -8.48
N LEU A 123 9.07 8.07 -9.37
CA LEU A 123 8.84 6.65 -9.21
C LEU A 123 9.54 6.12 -7.94
N TYR A 124 10.74 6.62 -7.62
CA TYR A 124 11.53 6.19 -6.45
C TYR A 124 11.55 7.18 -5.28
N LEU A 125 10.78 8.27 -5.32
CA LEU A 125 10.83 9.34 -4.31
C LEU A 125 10.57 8.83 -2.87
N ASN A 126 9.72 7.80 -2.75
CA ASN A 126 9.32 7.22 -1.46
C ASN A 126 10.25 6.10 -0.94
N SER A 127 11.33 5.72 -1.64
CA SER A 127 12.26 4.69 -1.12
C SER A 127 13.21 5.20 -0.03
N LYS A 128 13.39 6.52 0.11
CA LYS A 128 14.33 7.10 1.09
C LYS A 128 13.78 7.30 2.51
N ASN A 129 12.48 7.13 2.74
CA ASN A 129 11.84 7.35 4.05
C ASN A 129 11.52 6.06 4.82
N LYS A 130 12.15 4.93 4.45
CA LYS A 130 12.14 3.70 5.26
C LYS A 130 13.56 3.43 5.77
N ILE A 131 13.95 4.18 6.80
CA ILE A 131 15.01 3.79 7.74
C ILE A 131 14.38 3.82 9.12
#